data_AF-K0UTW0-F1
#
_entry.id   AF-K0UTW0-F1
#
_cell.length_a   1.000
_cell.length_b   1.000
_cell.length_c   1.000
_cell.angle_alpha   90.00
_cell.angle_beta   90.00
_cell.angle_gamma   90.00
#
_symmetry.space_group_name_H-M   'P 1'
#
loop_
_entity.id
_entity.type
_entity.pdbx_description
1 polymer ?
#
loop_
_entity_poly.entity_id
_entity_poly.type
_entity_poly.pdbx_seq_one_letter_code
_entity_poly.pdbx_strand_id
1 'polypeptide(L)'
;MTTTNRIGFVRRFALITAAAAVPVMGLAIAPTAGAQAAAFGPCGHLNDNVDLWKDVKYATPAHKDGAIDVVFPGGDKSRGYAVRQGHKPAQLTDLLVIPTARETGIECGNLLEATAPHYFKDAFDQVSILPPGNQGQAPDWALGINSADNRGQDQLHIHVTLLDPTARADIDQAVKNHKVTKDEKAWKTSVIGVRGHTQAGPIEKSPRGYRAWNTDNIDQNFFAALNSQIVAPIKKQDPSFGMGNETVLITKNHQGPGFIVLASDEKSGITPAGVNNIERLLDKG
;
A
#
# COMPACT_ATOMS: atom_id res chain seq x y z
N MET A 1 30.00 -41.47 -57.54
CA MET A 1 29.47 -42.52 -58.46
C MET A 1 28.79 -43.60 -57.62
N THR A 2 27.74 -44.23 -58.17
CA THR A 2 27.23 -45.59 -57.83
C THR A 2 27.01 -45.95 -56.34
N THR A 3 25.80 -45.82 -55.79
CA THR A 3 24.60 -46.71 -55.90
C THR A 3 24.54 -47.88 -54.91
N THR A 4 23.70 -47.69 -53.89
CA THR A 4 22.54 -48.53 -53.50
C THR A 4 22.51 -50.03 -53.84
N ASN A 5 22.21 -50.88 -52.84
CA ASN A 5 21.04 -51.82 -52.82
C ASN A 5 21.00 -52.67 -51.51
N ARG A 6 19.84 -52.76 -50.79
CA ARG A 6 18.84 -53.88 -50.76
C ARG A 6 19.42 -55.22 -50.23
N ILE A 7 18.82 -56.08 -49.39
CA ILE A 7 17.49 -56.32 -48.75
C ILE A 7 17.80 -57.10 -47.42
N GLY A 8 17.01 -57.16 -46.33
CA GLY A 8 15.66 -56.66 -46.01
C GLY A 8 14.71 -57.79 -45.54
N PHE A 9 14.06 -57.70 -44.37
CA PHE A 9 13.00 -58.65 -43.96
C PHE A 9 11.85 -57.98 -43.21
N VAL A 10 10.62 -58.33 -43.59
CA VAL A 10 9.37 -57.80 -43.02
C VAL A 10 8.70 -58.87 -42.16
N ARG A 11 8.25 -58.51 -40.95
CA ARG A 11 7.09 -59.16 -40.34
C ARG A 11 6.13 -58.10 -39.79
N ARG A 12 4.95 -58.05 -40.41
CA ARG A 12 3.77 -57.35 -39.90
C ARG A 12 3.20 -58.14 -38.73
N PHE A 13 2.81 -57.49 -37.65
CA PHE A 13 1.69 -57.96 -36.83
C PHE A 13 0.83 -56.79 -36.33
N ALA A 14 -0.47 -57.04 -36.41
CA ALA A 14 -1.62 -56.18 -36.17
C ALA A 14 -1.52 -55.06 -35.12
N LEU A 15 -2.06 -53.90 -35.49
CA LEU A 15 -2.70 -52.97 -34.55
C LEU A 15 -3.87 -53.69 -33.86
N ILE A 16 -3.86 -53.70 -32.52
CA ILE A 16 -5.08 -53.88 -31.71
C ILE A 16 -5.28 -52.59 -30.94
N THR A 17 -6.14 -51.71 -31.46
CA THR A 17 -6.57 -50.48 -30.80
C THR A 17 -7.55 -50.82 -29.69
N ALA A 18 -7.02 -51.16 -28.51
CA ALA A 18 -7.82 -51.19 -27.29
C ALA A 18 -8.10 -49.73 -26.86
N ALA A 19 -9.30 -49.24 -27.17
CA ALA A 19 -9.78 -47.96 -26.65
C ALA A 19 -10.02 -48.08 -25.15
N ALA A 20 -9.01 -47.73 -24.34
CA ALA A 20 -9.16 -47.61 -22.90
C ALA A 20 -10.08 -46.41 -22.60
N ALA A 21 -11.35 -46.70 -22.32
CA ALA A 21 -12.29 -45.71 -21.82
C ALA A 21 -11.82 -45.26 -20.42
N VAL A 22 -11.08 -44.16 -20.37
CA VAL A 22 -10.74 -43.50 -19.11
C VAL A 22 -12.04 -42.94 -18.53
N PRO A 23 -12.48 -43.37 -17.33
CA PRO A 23 -13.61 -42.75 -16.68
C PRO A 23 -13.18 -41.35 -16.26
N VAL A 24 -13.66 -40.33 -16.98
CA VAL A 24 -13.61 -38.95 -16.51
C VAL A 24 -14.53 -38.88 -15.30
N MET A 25 -13.97 -39.13 -14.12
CA MET A 25 -14.61 -38.79 -12.85
C MET A 25 -14.67 -37.27 -12.79
N GLY A 26 -15.75 -36.72 -13.36
CA GLY A 26 -16.15 -35.34 -13.15
C GLY A 26 -16.47 -35.14 -11.69
N LEU A 27 -15.45 -34.79 -10.90
CA LEU A 27 -15.62 -34.15 -9.60
C LEU A 27 -16.25 -32.79 -9.87
N ALA A 28 -17.58 -32.81 -10.00
CA ALA A 28 -18.40 -31.61 -9.91
C ALA A 28 -18.22 -31.05 -8.50
N ILE A 29 -17.25 -30.14 -8.35
CA ILE A 29 -17.10 -29.34 -7.14
C ILE A 29 -18.36 -28.50 -7.06
N ALA A 30 -19.32 -28.95 -6.25
CA ALA A 30 -20.51 -28.15 -5.97
C ALA A 30 -20.06 -26.80 -5.41
N PRO A 31 -20.63 -25.67 -5.85
CA PRO A 31 -20.31 -24.39 -5.26
C PRO A 31 -20.66 -24.47 -3.77
N THR A 32 -19.66 -24.27 -2.91
CA THR A 32 -19.85 -24.23 -1.45
C THR A 32 -20.67 -22.99 -1.11
N ALA A 33 -21.98 -23.16 -1.05
CA ALA A 33 -22.90 -22.11 -0.67
C ALA A 33 -22.58 -21.63 0.75
N GLY A 34 -22.40 -20.32 0.91
CA GLY A 34 -22.41 -19.68 2.24
C GLY A 34 -21.11 -19.71 3.04
N ALA A 35 -19.94 -19.88 2.42
CA ALA A 35 -18.68 -19.50 3.06
C ALA A 35 -18.61 -17.96 3.15
N GLN A 36 -19.25 -17.39 4.17
CA GLN A 36 -19.09 -15.98 4.55
C GLN A 36 -17.59 -15.75 4.80
N ALA A 37 -16.98 -14.78 4.12
CA ALA A 37 -15.61 -14.40 4.42
C ALA A 37 -15.52 -14.01 5.91
N ALA A 38 -14.47 -14.44 6.60
CA ALA A 38 -14.24 -14.01 7.96
C ALA A 38 -14.12 -12.47 7.99
N ALA A 39 -14.75 -11.85 8.98
CA ALA A 39 -14.65 -10.41 9.19
C ALA A 39 -13.17 -10.03 9.36
N PHE A 40 -12.77 -8.93 8.71
CA PHE A 40 -11.42 -8.40 8.82
C PHE A 40 -11.21 -7.69 10.16
N GLY A 41 -10.10 -7.97 10.83
CA GLY A 41 -9.81 -7.47 12.18
C GLY A 41 -10.64 -8.17 13.27
N PRO A 42 -10.66 -7.63 14.51
CA PRO A 42 -10.02 -6.39 14.93
C PRO A 42 -8.53 -6.57 15.30
N CYS A 43 -7.77 -5.51 15.09
CA CYS A 43 -6.50 -5.25 15.75
C CYS A 43 -6.67 -4.09 16.74
N GLY A 44 -6.55 -4.36 18.04
CA GLY A 44 -6.96 -3.46 19.13
C GLY A 44 -8.29 -3.87 19.75
N HIS A 45 -8.83 -3.08 20.69
CA HIS A 45 -10.09 -3.40 21.38
C HIS A 45 -11.26 -2.53 20.90
N LEU A 46 -12.44 -3.12 20.73
CA LEU A 46 -13.64 -2.42 20.24
C LEU A 46 -14.14 -1.33 21.20
N ASN A 47 -13.77 -1.42 22.48
CA ASN A 47 -14.08 -0.44 23.53
C ASN A 47 -12.95 0.58 23.79
N ASP A 48 -11.90 0.63 22.95
CA ASP A 48 -10.83 1.61 23.05
C ASP A 48 -11.37 3.05 22.97
N ASN A 49 -10.82 3.94 23.80
CA ASN A 49 -11.24 5.35 23.90
C ASN A 49 -10.53 6.27 22.88
N VAL A 50 -10.25 5.76 21.67
CA VAL A 50 -9.57 6.50 20.58
C VAL A 50 -10.58 7.34 19.80
N ASP A 51 -10.27 8.60 19.49
CA ASP A 51 -11.24 9.53 18.90
C ASP A 51 -11.59 9.15 17.45
N LEU A 52 -10.57 8.87 16.63
CA LEU A 52 -10.80 8.39 15.26
C LEU A 52 -11.55 7.06 15.21
N TRP A 53 -11.46 6.21 16.25
CA TRP A 53 -12.28 4.99 16.34
C TRP A 53 -13.73 5.31 16.67
N LYS A 54 -14.00 6.24 17.61
CA LYS A 54 -15.38 6.69 17.93
C LYS A 54 -16.09 7.25 16.71
N ASP A 55 -15.33 7.98 15.88
CA ASP A 55 -15.81 8.64 14.66
C ASP A 55 -16.23 7.66 13.54
N VAL A 56 -15.75 6.41 13.53
CA VAL A 56 -16.00 5.45 12.44
C VAL A 56 -16.70 4.16 12.89
N LYS A 57 -16.67 3.82 14.18
CA LYS A 57 -17.19 2.54 14.69
C LYS A 57 -18.68 2.31 14.46
N TYR A 58 -19.48 3.36 14.34
CA TYR A 58 -20.93 3.27 14.05
C TYR A 58 -21.30 3.76 12.65
N ALA A 59 -20.37 4.43 11.97
CA ALA A 59 -20.58 4.97 10.64
C ALA A 59 -20.96 3.87 9.63
N THR A 60 -21.82 4.23 8.68
CA THR A 60 -22.31 3.39 7.58
C THR A 60 -22.55 4.24 6.32
N PRO A 61 -22.64 3.65 5.12
CA PRO A 61 -23.00 4.39 3.91
C PRO A 61 -24.33 5.16 4.01
N ALA A 62 -25.28 4.66 4.83
CA ALA A 62 -26.58 5.31 5.08
C ALA A 62 -26.55 6.34 6.23
N HIS A 63 -25.56 6.29 7.11
CA HIS A 63 -25.43 7.16 8.28
C HIS A 63 -23.94 7.46 8.54
N LYS A 64 -23.47 8.58 8.00
CA LYS A 64 -22.03 8.85 7.82
C LYS A 64 -21.28 9.37 9.06
N ASP A 65 -21.94 9.66 10.18
CA ASP A 65 -21.31 10.16 11.43
C ASP A 65 -20.31 11.32 11.23
N GLY A 66 -20.68 12.28 10.38
CA GLY A 66 -19.86 13.44 10.05
C GLY A 66 -18.68 13.16 9.09
N ALA A 67 -18.55 11.94 8.57
CA ALA A 67 -17.68 11.66 7.44
C ALA A 67 -18.23 12.26 6.13
N ILE A 68 -17.32 12.60 5.21
CA ILE A 68 -17.62 12.98 3.83
C ILE A 68 -18.23 11.78 3.12
N ASP A 69 -17.59 10.61 3.25
CA ASP A 69 -18.12 9.35 2.73
C ASP A 69 -17.80 8.16 3.63
N VAL A 70 -18.60 7.10 3.46
CA VAL A 70 -18.39 5.80 4.12
C VAL A 70 -18.72 4.71 3.11
N VAL A 71 -17.73 3.85 2.83
CA VAL A 71 -17.82 2.82 1.79
C VAL A 71 -17.62 1.45 2.42
N PHE A 72 -18.55 0.53 2.16
CA PHE A 72 -18.43 -0.88 2.52
C PHE A 72 -18.28 -1.72 1.24
N PRO A 73 -17.06 -2.06 0.80
CA PRO A 73 -16.85 -2.91 -0.37
C PRO A 73 -17.61 -4.24 -0.25
N GLY A 74 -18.43 -4.57 -1.24
CA GLY A 74 -19.29 -5.76 -1.21
C GLY A 74 -20.36 -5.76 -0.09
N GLY A 75 -20.59 -4.63 0.58
CA GLY A 75 -21.45 -4.52 1.76
C GLY A 75 -20.78 -4.93 3.08
N ASP A 76 -19.49 -5.28 3.09
CA ASP A 76 -18.78 -5.71 4.29
C ASP A 76 -18.19 -4.52 5.07
N LYS A 77 -18.76 -4.24 6.25
CA LYS A 77 -18.29 -3.21 7.17
C LYS A 77 -16.87 -3.46 7.70
N SER A 78 -16.46 -4.71 7.86
CA SER A 78 -15.12 -5.04 8.35
C SER A 78 -14.04 -4.67 7.32
N ARG A 79 -14.43 -4.57 6.05
CA ARG A 79 -13.58 -4.19 4.92
C ARG A 79 -13.77 -2.74 4.48
N GLY A 80 -14.61 -2.00 5.18
CA GLY A 80 -14.98 -0.64 4.83
C GLY A 80 -14.00 0.42 5.33
N TYR A 81 -14.22 1.64 4.84
CA TYR A 81 -13.51 2.84 5.25
C TYR A 81 -14.45 4.06 5.28
N ALA A 82 -14.02 5.08 6.02
CA ALA A 82 -14.65 6.40 6.07
C ALA A 82 -13.64 7.47 5.63
N VAL A 83 -14.13 8.49 4.92
CA VAL A 83 -13.37 9.66 4.45
C VAL A 83 -13.72 10.85 5.34
N ARG A 84 -12.76 11.41 6.06
CA ARG A 84 -12.99 12.53 7.01
C ARG A 84 -11.95 13.63 6.82
N GLN A 85 -12.17 14.79 7.44
CA GLN A 85 -11.16 15.85 7.54
C GLN A 85 -10.22 15.54 8.71
N GLY A 86 -8.92 15.77 8.53
CA GLY A 86 -7.87 15.48 9.51
C GLY A 86 -7.71 16.53 10.60
N HIS A 87 -8.15 17.77 10.36
CA HIS A 87 -7.99 18.90 11.27
C HIS A 87 -9.27 19.73 11.48
N LYS A 88 -9.25 20.59 12.51
CA LYS A 88 -10.29 21.59 12.83
C LYS A 88 -9.63 22.97 12.99
N PRO A 89 -9.92 23.97 12.14
CA PRO A 89 -11.00 24.00 11.15
C PRO A 89 -10.78 23.03 9.99
N ALA A 90 -11.90 22.62 9.41
CA ALA A 90 -11.97 21.70 8.28
C ALA A 90 -11.28 22.27 7.03
N GLN A 91 -10.33 21.52 6.47
CA GLN A 91 -9.68 21.82 5.18
C GLN A 91 -9.77 20.61 4.24
N LEU A 92 -10.00 20.83 2.94
CA LEU A 92 -10.01 19.73 1.95
C LEU A 92 -8.60 19.32 1.50
N THR A 93 -7.57 20.03 1.97
CA THR A 93 -6.15 19.69 1.83
C THR A 93 -5.64 18.71 2.89
N ASP A 94 -6.41 18.45 3.96
CA ASP A 94 -6.07 17.45 4.99
C ASP A 94 -7.26 16.51 5.20
N LEU A 95 -7.29 15.43 4.41
CA LEU A 95 -8.28 14.37 4.52
C LEU A 95 -7.65 13.12 5.15
N LEU A 96 -8.48 12.27 5.74
CA LEU A 96 -8.11 10.97 6.27
C LEU A 96 -9.01 9.89 5.66
N VAL A 97 -8.40 8.78 5.22
CA VAL A 97 -9.10 7.51 5.02
C VAL A 97 -8.83 6.61 6.23
N ILE A 98 -9.91 6.19 6.89
CA ILE A 98 -9.89 5.50 8.19
C ILE A 98 -10.71 4.21 8.05
N PRO A 99 -10.21 3.02 8.40
CA PRO A 99 -11.00 1.79 8.36
C PRO A 99 -12.22 1.84 9.27
N THR A 100 -13.32 1.20 8.86
CA THR A 100 -14.51 0.99 9.72
C THR A 100 -14.41 -0.29 10.57
N ALA A 101 -13.34 -1.06 10.40
CA ALA A 101 -12.85 -2.02 11.38
C ALA A 101 -11.91 -1.34 12.41
N ARG A 102 -11.79 -1.95 13.59
CA ARG A 102 -10.83 -1.53 14.60
C ARG A 102 -9.45 -2.02 14.20
N GLU A 103 -8.57 -1.09 13.84
CA GLU A 103 -7.19 -1.35 13.45
C GLU A 103 -6.29 -0.34 14.17
N THR A 104 -5.40 -0.76 15.06
CA THR A 104 -4.53 0.17 15.82
C THR A 104 -3.63 1.02 14.92
N GLY A 105 -3.03 0.40 13.90
CA GLY A 105 -2.05 1.06 13.04
C GLY A 105 -1.32 0.10 12.09
N ILE A 106 -0.25 0.58 11.47
CA ILE A 106 0.56 -0.16 10.49
C ILE A 106 1.16 -1.48 11.03
N GLU A 107 1.27 -1.61 12.36
CA GLU A 107 1.73 -2.81 13.06
C GLU A 107 0.72 -3.98 13.07
N CYS A 108 -0.53 -3.77 12.65
CA CYS A 108 -1.58 -4.78 12.70
C CYS A 108 -1.32 -5.93 11.72
N GLY A 109 -1.14 -7.15 12.26
CA GLY A 109 -0.66 -8.31 11.50
C GLY A 109 -1.62 -8.80 10.40
N ASN A 110 -2.93 -8.58 10.57
CA ASN A 110 -3.96 -8.85 9.57
C ASN A 110 -3.83 -7.98 8.31
N LEU A 111 -3.21 -6.79 8.39
CA LEU A 111 -2.89 -5.98 7.20
C LEU A 111 -1.95 -6.70 6.22
N LEU A 112 -1.26 -7.76 6.65
CA LEU A 112 -0.34 -8.54 5.82
C LEU A 112 -1.02 -9.69 5.05
N GLU A 113 -2.31 -9.92 5.29
CA GLU A 113 -3.05 -10.99 4.63
C GLU A 113 -3.29 -10.68 3.15
N ALA A 114 -3.33 -11.73 2.31
CA ALA A 114 -3.70 -11.61 0.89
C ALA A 114 -5.16 -11.11 0.70
N THR A 115 -5.97 -11.19 1.76
CA THR A 115 -7.35 -10.71 1.83
C THR A 115 -7.50 -9.43 2.65
N ALA A 116 -6.42 -8.71 2.97
CA ALA A 116 -6.53 -7.40 3.63
C ALA A 116 -7.08 -6.34 2.66
N PRO A 117 -7.91 -5.38 3.11
CA PRO A 117 -8.31 -4.24 2.28
C PRO A 117 -7.10 -3.42 1.83
N HIS A 118 -7.13 -2.97 0.57
CA HIS A 118 -6.06 -2.14 0.00
C HIS A 118 -6.27 -0.67 0.39
N TYR A 119 -6.12 -0.31 1.68
CA TYR A 119 -6.47 1.04 2.16
C TYR A 119 -5.74 2.19 1.43
N PHE A 120 -4.55 1.95 0.86
CA PHE A 120 -3.87 2.93 -0.01
C PHE A 120 -4.56 3.11 -1.38
N LYS A 121 -5.20 2.08 -1.92
CA LYS A 121 -6.07 2.16 -3.11
C LYS A 121 -7.37 2.89 -2.78
N ASP A 122 -7.98 2.59 -1.64
CA ASP A 122 -9.18 3.29 -1.15
C ASP A 122 -8.90 4.79 -0.97
N ALA A 123 -7.73 5.12 -0.42
CA ALA A 123 -7.22 6.48 -0.27
C ALA A 123 -6.88 7.16 -1.61
N PHE A 124 -6.28 6.43 -2.56
CA PHE A 124 -6.03 6.92 -3.91
C PHE A 124 -7.33 7.31 -4.63
N ASP A 125 -8.41 6.56 -4.47
CA ASP A 125 -9.69 6.88 -5.11
C ASP A 125 -10.31 8.20 -4.58
N GLN A 126 -9.85 8.70 -3.42
CA GLN A 126 -10.30 9.97 -2.84
C GLN A 126 -9.47 11.19 -3.27
N VAL A 127 -8.36 11.04 -4.01
CA VAL A 127 -7.50 12.20 -4.37
C VAL A 127 -8.21 13.25 -5.23
N SER A 128 -9.33 12.88 -5.86
CA SER A 128 -10.19 13.80 -6.63
C SER A 128 -11.03 14.75 -5.76
N ILE A 129 -11.08 14.54 -4.44
CA ILE A 129 -11.71 15.45 -3.47
C ILE A 129 -10.77 16.61 -3.11
N LEU A 130 -9.45 16.42 -3.23
CA LEU A 130 -8.45 17.45 -2.97
C LEU A 130 -8.66 18.64 -3.93
N PRO A 131 -8.47 19.89 -3.46
CA PRO A 131 -8.63 21.05 -4.32
C PRO A 131 -7.61 21.05 -5.47
N PRO A 132 -7.97 21.54 -6.67
CA PRO A 132 -7.00 21.76 -7.73
C PRO A 132 -5.99 22.82 -7.28
N GLY A 133 -4.77 22.75 -7.83
CA GLY A 133 -3.76 23.77 -7.56
C GLY A 133 -4.13 25.14 -8.16
N ASN A 134 -3.39 26.17 -7.78
CA ASN A 134 -3.68 27.58 -8.09
C ASN A 134 -3.83 27.95 -9.59
N GLN A 135 -3.47 27.06 -10.53
CA GLN A 135 -3.65 27.23 -11.98
C GLN A 135 -4.64 26.23 -12.58
N GLY A 136 -5.49 25.61 -11.75
CA GLY A 136 -6.46 24.59 -12.17
C GLY A 136 -5.84 23.23 -12.48
N GLN A 137 -4.55 23.03 -12.19
CA GLN A 137 -3.90 21.73 -12.37
C GLN A 137 -4.46 20.69 -11.38
N ALA A 138 -4.45 19.41 -11.79
CA ALA A 138 -4.74 18.31 -10.89
C ALA A 138 -3.83 18.38 -9.63
N PRO A 139 -4.36 18.02 -8.44
CA PRO A 139 -3.57 18.05 -7.20
C PRO A 139 -2.33 17.18 -7.31
N ASP A 140 -1.18 17.72 -6.89
CA ASP A 140 0.02 16.92 -6.65
C ASP A 140 -0.16 16.25 -5.28
N TRP A 141 -0.69 15.05 -5.28
CA TRP A 141 -1.20 14.38 -4.09
C TRP A 141 -0.15 13.51 -3.39
N ALA A 142 -0.33 13.35 -2.08
CA ALA A 142 0.39 12.41 -1.24
C ALA A 142 -0.59 11.57 -0.42
N LEU A 143 -0.35 10.26 -0.36
CA LEU A 143 -1.01 9.30 0.53
C LEU A 143 -0.01 8.90 1.59
N GLY A 144 -0.20 9.30 2.85
CA GLY A 144 0.79 9.14 3.91
C GLY A 144 0.26 8.35 5.11
N ILE A 145 1.10 7.51 5.72
CA ILE A 145 0.81 6.89 7.03
C ILE A 145 2.03 7.00 7.95
N ASN A 146 1.80 7.49 9.17
CA ASN A 146 2.82 7.59 10.21
C ASN A 146 3.06 6.24 10.90
N SER A 147 4.27 6.07 11.45
CA SER A 147 4.61 4.91 12.28
C SER A 147 3.84 4.90 13.61
N ALA A 148 3.91 3.79 14.35
CA ALA A 148 3.42 3.73 15.73
C ALA A 148 4.24 4.63 16.67
N ASP A 149 5.53 4.81 16.39
CA ASP A 149 6.44 5.63 17.21
C ASP A 149 6.11 7.14 17.15
N ASN A 150 5.30 7.61 16.18
CA ASN A 150 5.07 9.04 15.93
C ASN A 150 3.72 9.37 15.24
N ARG A 151 2.64 8.70 15.65
CA ARG A 151 1.24 9.03 15.31
C ARG A 151 0.49 9.60 16.51
N GLY A 152 -0.55 10.40 16.27
CA GLY A 152 -1.37 11.02 17.33
C GLY A 152 -2.58 10.21 17.81
N GLN A 153 -2.97 9.13 17.11
CA GLN A 153 -4.20 8.37 17.37
C GLN A 153 -4.00 6.89 17.01
N ASP A 154 -4.36 5.98 17.92
CA ASP A 154 -4.25 4.53 17.77
C ASP A 154 -5.43 3.90 17.00
N GLN A 155 -5.78 4.51 15.87
CA GLN A 155 -6.64 3.92 14.83
C GLN A 155 -5.98 4.21 13.48
N LEU A 156 -5.81 3.19 12.63
CA LEU A 156 -5.20 3.31 11.32
C LEU A 156 -5.84 4.46 10.53
N HIS A 157 -5.03 5.36 10.00
CA HIS A 157 -5.48 6.45 9.14
C HIS A 157 -4.41 6.73 8.08
N ILE A 158 -4.84 6.89 6.84
CA ILE A 158 -4.01 7.35 5.73
C ILE A 158 -4.38 8.81 5.46
N HIS A 159 -3.40 9.70 5.59
CA HIS A 159 -3.52 11.09 5.16
C HIS A 159 -3.66 11.14 3.64
N VAL A 160 -4.69 11.82 3.16
CA VAL A 160 -4.92 12.13 1.74
C VAL A 160 -4.85 13.65 1.62
N THR A 161 -3.80 14.14 0.97
CA THR A 161 -3.36 15.53 1.09
C THR A 161 -2.47 15.91 -0.10
N LEU A 162 -1.94 17.13 -0.15
CA LEU A 162 -0.98 17.53 -1.18
C LEU A 162 0.44 17.11 -0.78
N LEU A 163 1.33 16.98 -1.77
CA LEU A 163 2.75 16.73 -1.58
C LEU A 163 3.50 18.07 -1.45
N ASP A 164 4.41 18.17 -0.48
CA ASP A 164 5.29 19.34 -0.31
C ASP A 164 6.08 19.61 -1.62
N PRO A 165 6.06 20.84 -2.17
CA PRO A 165 6.74 21.16 -3.43
C PRO A 165 8.25 20.90 -3.42
N THR A 166 8.90 20.96 -2.25
CA THR A 166 10.32 20.60 -2.08
C THR A 166 10.50 19.09 -2.18
N ALA A 167 9.61 18.34 -1.55
CA ALA A 167 9.61 16.88 -1.61
C ALA A 167 9.39 16.39 -3.04
N ARG A 168 8.44 16.98 -3.77
CA ARG A 168 8.26 16.75 -5.22
C ARG A 168 9.55 16.97 -5.99
N ALA A 169 10.22 18.10 -5.82
CA ALA A 169 11.43 18.42 -6.56
C ALA A 169 12.57 17.39 -6.30
N ASP A 170 12.77 16.98 -5.05
CA ASP A 170 13.79 15.99 -4.68
C ASP A 170 13.45 14.58 -5.20
N ILE A 171 12.18 14.15 -5.09
CA ILE A 171 11.70 12.86 -5.62
C ILE A 171 11.89 12.80 -7.14
N ASP A 172 11.43 13.83 -7.86
CA ASP A 172 11.54 13.89 -9.32
C ASP A 172 13.02 13.90 -9.76
N GLN A 173 13.88 14.63 -9.06
CA GLN A 173 15.32 14.63 -9.33
C GLN A 173 15.97 13.27 -9.05
N ALA A 174 15.50 12.53 -8.05
CA ALA A 174 15.96 11.18 -7.77
C ALA A 174 15.53 10.17 -8.85
N VAL A 175 14.30 10.26 -9.36
CA VAL A 175 13.81 9.43 -10.47
C VAL A 175 14.57 9.74 -11.76
N LYS A 176 14.76 11.02 -12.11
CA LYS A 176 15.60 11.45 -13.25
C LYS A 176 17.03 10.91 -13.19
N ASN A 177 17.59 10.84 -11.98
CA ASN A 177 18.94 10.32 -11.73
C ASN A 177 18.99 8.79 -11.57
N HIS A 178 17.92 8.07 -11.92
CA HIS A 178 17.79 6.61 -11.82
C HIS A 178 18.05 6.04 -10.41
N LYS A 179 17.78 6.82 -9.35
CA LYS A 179 17.95 6.41 -7.94
C LYS A 179 16.72 5.71 -7.34
N VAL A 180 15.64 5.58 -8.10
CA VAL A 180 14.42 4.88 -7.69
C VAL A 180 14.28 3.61 -8.52
N THR A 181 14.32 2.45 -7.86
CA THR A 181 14.17 1.14 -8.51
C THR A 181 12.74 0.93 -9.05
N LYS A 182 12.63 0.16 -10.14
CA LYS A 182 11.36 -0.48 -10.56
C LYS A 182 11.22 -1.93 -10.06
N ASP A 183 12.34 -2.59 -9.71
CA ASP A 183 12.31 -3.90 -9.06
C ASP A 183 11.98 -3.73 -7.58
N GLU A 184 10.81 -4.24 -7.18
CA GLU A 184 10.31 -4.26 -5.80
C GLU A 184 11.31 -4.90 -4.82
N LYS A 185 12.06 -5.92 -5.26
CA LYS A 185 13.05 -6.62 -4.41
C LYS A 185 14.26 -5.75 -4.07
N ALA A 186 14.54 -4.73 -4.88
CA ALA A 186 15.59 -3.76 -4.63
C ALA A 186 15.10 -2.55 -3.81
N TRP A 187 13.82 -2.48 -3.43
CA TRP A 187 13.25 -1.36 -2.68
C TRP A 187 14.04 -1.09 -1.39
N LYS A 188 14.38 -2.14 -0.63
CA LYS A 188 15.11 -2.02 0.66
C LYS A 188 16.43 -1.23 0.56
N THR A 189 17.13 -1.34 -0.57
CA THR A 189 18.44 -0.73 -0.82
C THR A 189 18.40 0.53 -1.68
N SER A 190 17.27 0.83 -2.33
CA SER A 190 17.06 1.97 -3.21
C SER A 190 16.78 3.25 -2.42
N VAL A 191 17.78 3.78 -1.71
CA VAL A 191 17.61 4.95 -0.81
C VAL A 191 17.83 6.28 -1.54
N ILE A 192 16.88 7.20 -1.36
CA ILE A 192 16.92 8.59 -1.83
C ILE A 192 16.92 9.56 -0.64
N GLY A 193 17.42 10.78 -0.87
CA GLY A 193 17.27 11.89 0.07
C GLY A 193 16.13 12.80 -0.37
N VAL A 194 15.18 13.08 0.51
CA VAL A 194 14.05 14.01 0.27
C VAL A 194 13.99 15.02 1.42
N ARG A 195 13.86 16.31 1.09
CA ARG A 195 13.56 17.38 2.05
C ARG A 195 12.07 17.67 2.08
N GLY A 196 11.55 17.88 3.27
CA GLY A 196 10.24 18.49 3.48
C GLY A 196 10.35 19.81 4.22
N HIS A 197 9.31 20.19 4.95
CA HIS A 197 9.31 21.31 5.90
C HIS A 197 9.58 20.83 7.35
N THR A 198 9.69 21.78 8.28
CA THR A 198 9.75 21.52 9.73
C THR A 198 8.92 22.56 10.48
N GLN A 199 8.65 22.31 11.78
CA GLN A 199 8.10 23.33 12.68
C GLN A 199 8.95 24.63 12.72
N ALA A 200 10.25 24.56 12.39
CA ALA A 200 11.18 25.68 12.43
C ALA A 200 11.33 26.43 11.09
N GLY A 201 10.67 25.98 10.00
CA GLY A 201 10.74 26.65 8.70
C GLY A 201 10.35 25.76 7.52
N PRO A 202 10.08 26.39 6.35
CA PRO A 202 9.42 25.74 5.21
C PRO A 202 10.28 24.73 4.44
N ILE A 203 11.59 24.67 4.70
CA ILE A 203 12.50 23.74 4.00
C ILE A 203 13.53 23.18 5.00
N GLU A 204 13.62 21.84 5.09
CA GLU A 204 14.68 21.12 5.79
C GLU A 204 16.05 21.43 5.17
N LYS A 205 17.02 21.86 6.00
CA LYS A 205 18.39 22.15 5.56
C LYS A 205 19.13 20.92 5.01
N SER A 206 18.76 19.73 5.48
CA SER A 206 19.37 18.45 5.12
C SER A 206 18.26 17.45 4.77
N PRO A 207 18.41 16.66 3.68
CA PRO A 207 17.43 15.66 3.31
C PRO A 207 17.36 14.52 4.33
N ARG A 208 16.18 13.89 4.41
CA ARG A 208 15.93 12.64 5.14
C ARG A 208 15.95 11.46 4.19
N GLY A 209 16.34 10.29 4.70
CA GLY A 209 16.45 9.07 3.91
C GLY A 209 15.10 8.40 3.72
N TYR A 210 14.82 7.96 2.49
CA TYR A 210 13.65 7.15 2.16
C TYR A 210 14.04 6.03 1.20
N ARG A 211 13.60 4.81 1.48
CA ARG A 211 13.64 3.69 0.54
C ARG A 211 12.56 3.94 -0.50
N ALA A 212 12.94 4.06 -1.77
CA ALA A 212 12.05 4.44 -2.85
C ALA A 212 11.87 3.30 -3.87
N TRP A 213 10.63 3.03 -4.25
CA TRP A 213 10.25 2.11 -5.31
C TRP A 213 9.23 2.77 -6.24
N ASN A 214 9.33 2.50 -7.55
CA ASN A 214 8.34 2.91 -8.53
C ASN A 214 7.52 1.69 -8.98
N THR A 215 6.23 1.70 -8.66
CA THR A 215 5.25 0.67 -9.05
C THR A 215 4.31 1.20 -10.11
N ASP A 216 3.96 0.38 -11.11
CA ASP A 216 2.90 0.70 -12.06
C ASP A 216 1.50 0.26 -11.54
N ASN A 217 1.41 -0.37 -10.35
CA ASN A 217 0.17 -0.81 -9.71
C ASN A 217 -0.11 -0.08 -8.38
N ILE A 218 -1.28 0.57 -8.29
CA ILE A 218 -1.82 1.19 -7.06
C ILE A 218 -2.82 0.28 -6.33
N ASP A 219 -3.36 -0.74 -6.99
CA ASP A 219 -4.29 -1.71 -6.42
C ASP A 219 -3.55 -2.94 -5.92
N GLN A 220 -2.87 -2.77 -4.77
CA GLN A 220 -2.09 -3.82 -4.11
C GLN A 220 -1.96 -3.60 -2.61
N ASN A 221 -1.67 -4.68 -1.89
CA ASN A 221 -1.38 -4.62 -0.46
C ASN A 221 0.05 -4.10 -0.20
N PHE A 222 0.19 -2.78 -0.10
CA PHE A 222 1.46 -2.11 0.24
C PHE A 222 2.01 -2.48 1.62
N PHE A 223 1.17 -2.90 2.59
CA PHE A 223 1.65 -3.35 3.90
C PHE A 223 2.35 -4.71 3.78
N ALA A 224 1.82 -5.63 2.98
CA ALA A 224 2.47 -6.91 2.67
C ALA A 224 3.77 -6.72 1.87
N ALA A 225 3.80 -5.78 0.92
CA ALA A 225 5.02 -5.40 0.20
C ALA A 225 6.09 -4.84 1.17
N LEU A 226 5.73 -3.85 2.00
CA LEU A 226 6.63 -3.27 3.01
C LEU A 226 7.20 -4.35 3.94
N ASN A 227 6.33 -5.23 4.44
CA ASN A 227 6.76 -6.31 5.32
C ASN A 227 7.73 -7.28 4.64
N SER A 228 7.39 -7.76 3.44
CA SER A 228 8.17 -8.78 2.74
C SER A 228 9.53 -8.28 2.27
N GLN A 229 9.62 -7.05 1.76
CA GLN A 229 10.84 -6.50 1.19
C GLN A 229 11.75 -5.81 2.20
N ILE A 230 11.19 -5.16 3.23
CA ILE A 230 11.93 -4.31 4.15
C ILE A 230 11.92 -4.89 5.57
N VAL A 231 10.74 -4.99 6.20
CA VAL A 231 10.63 -5.25 7.65
C VAL A 231 11.08 -6.67 8.01
N ALA A 232 10.51 -7.72 7.39
CA ALA A 232 10.86 -9.09 7.72
C ALA A 232 12.35 -9.43 7.43
N PRO A 233 12.99 -8.90 6.35
CA PRO A 233 14.43 -8.98 6.18
C PRO A 233 15.26 -8.26 7.25
N ILE A 234 14.84 -7.10 7.77
CA ILE A 234 15.52 -6.41 8.87
C ILE A 234 15.28 -7.14 10.19
N LYS A 235 14.05 -7.59 10.46
CA LYS A 235 13.65 -8.28 11.70
C LYS A 235 14.41 -9.59 11.97
N LYS A 236 14.90 -10.25 10.91
CA LYS A 236 15.81 -11.41 11.02
C LYS A 236 17.20 -11.06 11.58
N GLN A 237 17.59 -9.79 11.51
CA GLN A 237 18.87 -9.24 11.96
C GLN A 237 18.71 -8.48 13.29
N ASP A 238 17.63 -7.72 13.43
CA ASP A 238 17.22 -7.03 14.65
C ASP A 238 15.76 -7.42 15.01
N PRO A 239 15.54 -8.34 15.96
CA PRO A 239 14.20 -8.75 16.38
C PRO A 239 13.31 -7.64 16.95
N SER A 240 13.88 -6.50 17.34
CA SER A 240 13.13 -5.33 17.85
C SER A 240 12.49 -4.50 16.73
N PHE A 241 12.91 -4.70 15.47
CA PHE A 241 12.36 -4.03 14.31
C PHE A 241 11.00 -4.63 13.89
N GLY A 242 10.05 -3.78 13.53
CA GLY A 242 8.71 -4.20 13.11
C GLY A 242 7.98 -3.15 12.27
N MET A 243 6.83 -3.54 11.73
CA MET A 243 5.98 -2.69 10.88
C MET A 243 5.64 -1.35 11.57
N GLY A 244 5.45 -1.35 12.88
CA GLY A 244 5.20 -0.15 13.68
C GLY A 244 6.32 0.89 13.71
N ASN A 245 7.51 0.60 13.18
CA ASN A 245 8.62 1.56 13.10
C ASN A 245 8.73 2.25 11.73
N GLU A 246 8.03 1.73 10.72
CA GLU A 246 8.03 2.26 9.37
C GLU A 246 6.94 3.33 9.19
N THR A 247 7.21 4.29 8.32
CA THR A 247 6.25 5.24 7.78
C THR A 247 6.25 5.13 6.25
N VAL A 248 5.09 5.30 5.60
CA VAL A 248 4.96 5.15 4.14
C VAL A 248 4.33 6.38 3.51
N LEU A 249 4.85 6.78 2.34
CA LEU A 249 4.21 7.71 1.41
C LEU A 249 4.00 7.03 0.05
N ILE A 250 2.88 7.33 -0.60
CA ILE A 250 2.67 7.05 -2.02
C ILE A 250 2.31 8.36 -2.72
N THR A 251 2.94 8.64 -3.86
CA THR A 251 2.62 9.79 -4.72
C THR A 251 2.77 9.42 -6.19
N LYS A 252 2.25 10.26 -7.08
CA LYS A 252 2.39 10.13 -8.53
C LYS A 252 3.87 10.23 -8.95
N ASN A 253 4.28 9.43 -9.93
CA ASN A 253 5.52 9.67 -10.66
C ASN A 253 5.29 10.77 -11.72
N HIS A 254 6.02 11.89 -11.65
CA HIS A 254 5.99 12.94 -12.68
C HIS A 254 7.03 12.73 -13.79
N GLN A 255 7.94 11.77 -13.61
CA GLN A 255 9.08 11.52 -14.50
C GLN A 255 8.89 10.25 -15.34
N GLY A 256 7.69 9.69 -15.37
CA GLY A 256 7.32 8.49 -16.11
C GLY A 256 5.99 7.91 -15.63
N PRO A 257 5.63 6.69 -16.08
CA PRO A 257 4.47 5.98 -15.53
C PRO A 257 4.71 5.55 -14.08
N GLY A 258 3.59 5.24 -13.41
CA GLY A 258 3.57 4.65 -12.08
C GLY A 258 3.49 5.63 -10.92
N PHE A 259 3.79 5.10 -9.74
CA PHE A 259 3.65 5.72 -8.43
C PHE A 259 4.93 5.51 -7.64
N ILE A 260 5.42 6.58 -7.01
CA ILE A 260 6.59 6.52 -6.14
C ILE A 260 6.10 6.17 -4.74
N VAL A 261 6.59 5.04 -4.23
CA VAL A 261 6.41 4.56 -2.86
C VAL A 261 7.68 4.89 -2.09
N LEU A 262 7.54 5.61 -0.98
CA LEU A 262 8.60 5.88 -0.02
C LEU A 262 8.32 5.11 1.27
N ALA A 263 9.34 4.46 1.83
CA ALA A 263 9.33 3.93 3.19
C ALA A 263 10.52 4.49 3.98
N SER A 264 10.34 4.77 5.27
CA SER A 264 11.40 5.27 6.15
C SER A 264 11.16 4.84 7.59
N ASP A 265 12.26 4.78 8.35
CA ASP A 265 12.31 4.43 9.75
C ASP A 265 13.56 5.08 10.40
N GLU A 266 13.58 5.20 11.72
CA GLU A 266 14.71 5.79 12.46
C GLU A 266 15.70 4.74 13.03
N LYS A 267 15.44 3.43 12.88
CA LYS A 267 16.15 2.37 13.61
C LYS A 267 17.16 1.58 12.77
N SER A 268 16.90 1.42 11.48
CA SER A 268 17.67 0.57 10.56
C SER A 268 18.98 1.20 10.05
N GLY A 269 19.24 2.47 10.37
CA GLY A 269 20.47 3.17 10.00
C GLY A 269 20.58 3.57 8.52
N ILE A 270 19.47 3.82 7.82
CA ILE A 270 19.54 4.39 6.46
C ILE A 270 20.28 5.73 6.43
N THR A 271 20.93 6.01 5.29
CA THR A 271 21.71 7.23 5.05
C THR A 271 21.22 7.90 3.75
N PRO A 272 20.76 9.18 3.76
CA PRO A 272 20.63 10.08 4.92
C PRO A 272 19.74 9.51 6.04
N ALA A 273 19.85 10.04 7.26
CA ALA A 273 19.09 9.54 8.40
C ALA A 273 17.58 9.53 8.09
N GLY A 274 16.95 8.40 8.38
CA GLY A 274 15.51 8.19 8.16
C GLY A 274 14.62 8.95 9.16
N VAL A 275 13.32 8.70 9.05
CA VAL A 275 12.26 9.35 9.83
C VAL A 275 11.12 8.36 10.08
N ASN A 276 10.37 8.56 11.15
CA ASN A 276 9.23 7.71 11.53
C ASN A 276 7.86 8.42 11.36
N ASN A 277 7.85 9.63 10.77
CA ASN A 277 6.66 10.44 10.50
C ASN A 277 6.82 11.14 9.15
N ILE A 278 5.76 11.06 8.35
CA ILE A 278 5.73 11.50 6.95
C ILE A 278 5.14 12.90 6.77
N GLU A 279 4.55 13.49 7.81
CA GLU A 279 3.82 14.76 7.71
C GLU A 279 4.69 15.92 7.23
N ARG A 280 6.01 15.84 7.47
CA ARG A 280 7.00 16.76 6.89
C ARG A 280 6.98 16.85 5.36
N LEU A 281 6.43 15.85 4.66
CA LEU A 281 6.31 15.81 3.20
C LEU A 281 4.89 16.18 2.72
N LEU A 282 3.97 16.53 3.62
CA LEU A 282 2.55 16.74 3.31
C LEU A 282 2.19 18.23 3.38
N ASP A 283 1.65 18.79 2.30
CA ASP A 283 1.13 20.16 2.28
C ASP A 283 -0.37 20.15 2.61
N LYS A 284 -0.67 20.49 3.88
CA LYS A 284 -2.03 20.47 4.46
C LYS A 284 -2.77 21.81 4.34
N GLY A 285 -2.15 22.87 3.78
CA GLY A 285 -2.71 24.23 3.70
C GLY A 285 -2.51 25.08 4.95
#